data_AF-A0A0F8A2F3-F1
#
_entry.id   AF-A0A0F8A2F3-F1
#
_cell.length_a   1.000
_cell.length_b   1.000
_cell.length_c   1.000
_cell.angle_alpha   90.00
_cell.angle_beta   90.00
_cell.angle_gamma   90.00
#
_symmetry.space_group_name_H-M   'P 1'
#
loop_
_entity.id
_entity.type
_entity.pdbx_description
1 polymer ?
#
loop_
_entity_poly.entity_id
_entity_poly.type
_entity_poly.pdbx_seq_one_letter_code
_entity_poly.pdbx_strand_id
1 'polypeptide(L)'
;MVEPLCLQALLRVTSFTHETTEDEEQRRRQWLRSSLTPQLEAYHVSRVRNLSSELWYYIADDLLQTYASAKARGTLPGYIGTSISSITTTERMWCGFTEYEGICYVSWLSNSPKEHGAVLLTSDGDSAPECLLVAENHLGITKLSLAKFCDKVVEERPGTWWRTIRLDSRGMNVDVETDGVKLRWLARGKLGRVAWNVPEPKKPRFHYFTNGVIRPVPDRMASFLANHPEATGYSFVWDCGLVYIHAHIAGEGLACYRSFPHGSRLYMPVDSDEFITEIWQRKGYLPREWAIGFVTNKDRIFVAGAYLKAGQRPYHLIERPSRQLSRIYFETSADGIGALAFATDVPKEENSSFVCPQPSPNRVYVSTESFFFSSHCLSHLEEITPCLATDAMGVTGLILHFPGGHRGSVGEVRLDSLGTRFAVVDTSSWFLAFGKRQNVYPYVLTVGMCRPEGADVQHVLELSRVGRSPATV
;
A
#
# COMPACT_ATOMS: atom_id res chain seq x y z
N MET A 1 -36.48 27.09 10.32
CA MET A 1 -35.62 26.41 11.29
C MET A 1 -35.82 24.91 11.11
N VAL A 2 -35.01 24.28 10.26
CA VAL A 2 -34.91 22.80 10.16
C VAL A 2 -33.58 22.45 10.82
N GLU A 3 -33.65 21.53 11.76
CA GLU A 3 -32.81 21.47 12.96
C GLU A 3 -31.32 21.13 12.73
N PRO A 4 -30.41 21.67 13.57
CA PRO A 4 -28.99 21.30 13.63
C PRO A 4 -28.73 19.78 13.77
N LEU A 5 -29.69 19.04 14.32
CA LEU A 5 -29.63 17.60 14.55
C LEU A 5 -29.60 16.77 13.25
N CYS A 6 -30.26 17.26 12.18
CA CYS A 6 -30.29 16.56 10.89
C CYS A 6 -28.93 16.61 10.16
N LEU A 7 -28.19 17.72 10.30
CA LEU A 7 -26.88 17.88 9.66
C LEU A 7 -25.81 17.00 10.31
N GLN A 8 -25.78 16.91 11.65
CA GLN A 8 -24.82 16.05 12.33
C GLN A 8 -25.00 14.57 12.00
N ALA A 9 -26.25 14.10 11.92
CA ALA A 9 -26.54 12.73 11.51
C ALA A 9 -26.13 12.46 10.07
N LEU A 10 -26.42 13.39 9.16
CA LEU A 10 -25.99 13.31 7.77
C LEU A 10 -24.46 13.21 7.65
N LEU A 11 -23.74 14.09 8.36
CA LEU A 11 -22.27 14.07 8.36
C LEU A 11 -21.70 12.74 8.85
N ARG A 12 -22.35 12.09 9.84
CA ARG A 12 -21.91 10.79 10.36
C ARG A 12 -22.12 9.66 9.36
N VAL A 13 -23.28 9.62 8.71
CA VAL A 13 -23.58 8.60 7.69
C VAL A 13 -22.61 8.66 6.51
N THR A 14 -22.18 9.88 6.15
CA THR A 14 -21.28 10.13 5.02
C THR A 14 -19.81 10.25 5.40
N SER A 15 -19.45 10.23 6.69
CA SER A 15 -18.07 10.42 7.11
C SER A 15 -17.22 9.21 6.71
N PHE A 16 -15.97 9.49 6.33
CA PHE A 16 -15.02 8.44 6.05
C PHE A 16 -14.23 8.10 7.32
N THR A 17 -14.05 6.81 7.61
CA THR A 17 -13.17 6.34 8.69
C THR A 17 -11.70 6.41 8.27
N HIS A 18 -11.43 6.44 6.96
CA HIS A 18 -10.11 6.54 6.38
C HIS A 18 -10.17 7.06 4.94
N GLU A 19 -9.01 7.44 4.40
CA GLU A 19 -8.86 7.89 3.03
C GLU A 19 -9.33 6.81 2.03
N THR A 20 -10.08 7.24 1.02
CA THR A 20 -10.62 6.40 -0.03
C THR A 20 -9.57 6.06 -1.08
N THR A 21 -9.61 4.84 -1.59
CA THR A 21 -8.83 4.47 -2.78
C THR A 21 -9.49 5.03 -4.05
N GLU A 22 -8.71 5.25 -5.12
CA GLU A 22 -9.24 5.68 -6.42
C GLU A 22 -10.33 4.74 -6.95
N ASP A 23 -10.16 3.43 -6.75
CA ASP A 23 -11.13 2.42 -7.15
C ASP A 23 -12.45 2.56 -6.38
N GLU A 24 -12.40 2.84 -5.08
CA GLU A 24 -13.59 3.07 -4.26
C GLU A 24 -14.34 4.33 -4.68
N GLU A 25 -13.62 5.41 -4.98
CA GLU A 25 -14.18 6.66 -5.47
C GLU A 25 -14.81 6.49 -6.85
N GLN A 26 -14.12 5.81 -7.76
CA GLN A 26 -14.61 5.56 -9.10
C GLN A 26 -15.85 4.68 -9.08
N ARG A 27 -15.85 3.60 -8.29
CA ARG A 27 -17.02 2.75 -8.06
C ARG A 27 -18.18 3.56 -7.50
N ARG A 28 -17.93 4.40 -6.49
CA ARG A 28 -18.97 5.25 -5.87
C ARG A 28 -19.58 6.21 -6.89
N ARG A 29 -18.72 6.91 -7.65
CA ARG A 29 -19.13 7.85 -8.70
C ARG A 29 -19.98 7.14 -9.76
N GLN A 30 -19.52 6.00 -10.25
CA GLN A 30 -20.25 5.19 -11.23
C GLN A 30 -21.61 4.76 -10.70
N TRP A 31 -21.69 4.28 -9.45
CA TRP A 31 -22.97 3.89 -8.85
C TRP A 31 -23.93 5.06 -8.70
N LEU A 32 -23.48 6.20 -8.16
CA LEU A 32 -24.31 7.39 -7.98
C LEU A 32 -24.86 7.87 -9.32
N ARG A 33 -24.00 7.92 -10.35
CA ARG A 33 -24.37 8.33 -11.70
C ARG A 33 -25.37 7.38 -12.34
N SER A 34 -25.13 6.07 -12.28
CA SER A 34 -26.05 5.05 -12.79
C SER A 34 -27.37 4.99 -12.02
N SER A 35 -27.38 5.40 -10.75
CA SER A 35 -28.60 5.47 -9.93
C SER A 35 -29.42 6.73 -10.19
N LEU A 36 -28.77 7.87 -10.47
CA LEU A 36 -29.41 9.17 -10.70
C LEU A 36 -29.92 9.34 -12.13
N THR A 37 -29.14 8.93 -13.14
CA THR A 37 -29.45 9.16 -14.56
C THR A 37 -30.87 8.70 -14.93
N PRO A 38 -31.30 7.47 -14.59
CA PRO A 38 -32.66 7.01 -14.93
C PRO A 38 -33.77 7.79 -14.19
N GLN A 39 -33.48 8.30 -12.99
CA GLN A 39 -34.45 9.09 -12.22
C GLN A 39 -34.65 10.48 -12.83
N LEU A 40 -33.57 11.11 -13.30
CA LEU A 40 -33.64 12.38 -14.02
C LEU A 40 -34.38 12.22 -15.34
N GLU A 41 -34.03 11.20 -16.12
CA GLU A 41 -34.72 10.86 -17.36
C GLU A 41 -36.22 10.70 -17.11
N ALA A 42 -36.62 9.81 -16.19
CA ALA A 42 -38.03 9.55 -15.89
C ALA A 42 -38.79 10.80 -15.41
N TYR A 43 -38.18 11.64 -14.57
CA TYR A 43 -38.82 12.86 -14.07
C TYR A 43 -39.04 13.91 -15.17
N HIS A 44 -38.11 14.01 -16.13
CA HIS A 44 -38.12 15.03 -17.17
C HIS A 44 -38.72 14.59 -18.51
N VAL A 45 -38.98 13.29 -18.71
CA VAL A 45 -39.66 12.73 -19.90
C VAL A 45 -40.97 13.46 -20.24
N SER A 46 -41.67 14.01 -19.24
CA SER A 46 -42.92 14.77 -19.44
C SER A 46 -42.75 16.29 -19.55
N ARG A 47 -41.54 16.84 -19.32
CA ARG A 47 -41.32 18.28 -19.10
C ARG A 47 -40.25 18.93 -19.97
N VAL A 48 -39.31 18.17 -20.52
CA VAL A 48 -38.18 18.68 -21.30
C VAL A 48 -38.12 17.93 -22.63
N ARG A 49 -37.80 18.62 -23.74
CA ARG A 49 -37.50 17.94 -25.02
C ARG A 49 -36.43 16.87 -24.79
N ASN A 50 -36.61 15.69 -25.37
CA ASN A 50 -35.71 14.53 -25.26
C ASN A 50 -34.22 14.93 -25.36
N LEU A 51 -33.57 15.12 -24.21
CA LEU A 51 -32.12 15.16 -24.14
C LEU A 51 -31.59 13.75 -24.42
N SER A 52 -30.44 13.65 -25.10
CA SER A 52 -29.80 12.36 -25.30
C SER A 52 -29.29 11.80 -23.96
N SER A 53 -29.12 10.49 -23.88
CA SER A 53 -28.61 9.86 -22.66
C SER A 53 -27.23 10.38 -22.26
N GLU A 54 -26.37 10.78 -23.21
CA GLU A 54 -25.08 11.39 -22.91
C GLU A 54 -25.23 12.72 -22.14
N LEU A 55 -26.21 13.55 -22.49
CA LEU A 55 -26.45 14.81 -21.79
C LEU A 55 -26.99 14.56 -20.37
N TRP A 56 -27.83 13.55 -20.18
CA TRP A 56 -28.26 13.13 -18.84
C TRP A 56 -27.09 12.62 -18.00
N TYR A 57 -26.15 11.92 -18.63
CA TYR A 57 -24.90 11.50 -17.98
C TYR A 57 -24.09 12.68 -17.46
N TYR A 58 -23.92 13.74 -18.26
CA TYR A 58 -23.20 14.95 -17.83
C TYR A 58 -23.94 15.68 -16.71
N ILE A 59 -25.25 15.87 -16.84
CA ILE A 59 -26.08 16.50 -15.79
C ILE A 59 -26.00 15.70 -14.49
N ALA A 60 -26.04 14.36 -14.58
CA ALA A 60 -25.92 13.51 -13.41
C ALA A 60 -24.55 13.67 -12.74
N ASP A 61 -23.45 13.77 -13.51
CA ASP A 61 -22.09 13.96 -12.99
C ASP A 61 -21.97 15.27 -12.18
N ASP A 62 -22.58 16.35 -12.66
CA ASP A 62 -22.61 17.65 -11.96
C ASP A 62 -23.44 17.62 -10.67
N LEU A 63 -24.41 16.71 -10.56
CA LEU A 63 -25.35 16.63 -9.43
C LEU A 63 -25.00 15.57 -8.39
N LEU A 64 -23.91 14.79 -8.56
CA LEU A 64 -23.61 13.63 -7.72
C LEU A 64 -23.51 13.96 -6.24
N GLN A 65 -22.87 15.07 -5.86
CA GLN A 65 -22.70 15.44 -4.46
C GLN A 65 -24.04 15.81 -3.80
N THR A 66 -24.87 16.56 -4.50
CA THR A 66 -26.22 16.92 -4.04
C THR A 66 -27.10 15.68 -3.93
N TYR A 67 -27.03 14.79 -4.92
CA TYR A 67 -27.78 13.54 -4.93
C TYR A 67 -27.36 12.61 -3.79
N ALA A 68 -26.06 12.42 -3.56
CA ALA A 68 -25.55 11.63 -2.44
C ALA A 68 -26.07 12.17 -1.09
N SER A 69 -26.04 13.50 -0.92
CA SER A 69 -26.53 14.16 0.29
C SER A 69 -28.06 14.02 0.48
N ALA A 70 -28.83 14.07 -0.62
CA ALA A 70 -30.27 13.88 -0.58
C ALA A 70 -30.63 12.42 -0.27
N LYS A 71 -29.92 11.47 -0.88
CA LYS A 71 -30.11 10.03 -0.65
C LYS A 71 -29.78 9.65 0.80
N ALA A 72 -28.66 10.15 1.32
CA ALA A 72 -28.26 9.94 2.71
C ALA A 72 -29.29 10.52 3.69
N ARG A 73 -29.87 11.69 3.40
CA ARG A 73 -31.00 12.23 4.19
C ARG A 73 -32.24 11.35 4.14
N GLY A 74 -32.58 10.80 2.98
CA GLY A 74 -33.71 9.88 2.83
C GLY A 74 -33.55 8.55 3.57
N THR A 75 -32.31 8.12 3.83
CA THR A 75 -32.01 6.89 4.58
C THR A 75 -31.95 7.05 6.10
N LEU A 76 -31.93 8.29 6.62
CA LEU A 76 -31.87 8.51 8.05
C LEU A 76 -33.18 8.10 8.73
N PRO A 77 -33.14 7.31 9.82
CA PRO A 77 -34.33 7.04 10.62
C PRO A 77 -34.87 8.35 11.22
N GLY A 78 -36.17 8.41 11.48
CA GLY A 78 -36.79 9.54 12.19
C GLY A 78 -36.26 9.75 13.63
N TYR A 79 -35.55 8.77 14.18
CA TYR A 79 -34.83 8.88 15.45
C TYR A 79 -33.35 9.17 15.20
N ILE A 80 -32.91 10.34 15.69
CA ILE A 80 -31.58 10.88 15.45
C ILE A 80 -30.69 10.59 16.65
N GLY A 81 -29.81 9.59 16.55
CA GLY A 81 -28.81 9.35 17.59
C GLY A 81 -27.82 8.26 17.25
N THR A 82 -26.53 8.54 17.50
CA THR A 82 -25.54 7.47 17.73
C THR A 82 -25.98 6.69 18.95
N SER A 83 -26.27 5.40 18.76
CA SER A 83 -26.42 4.49 19.88
C SER A 83 -25.15 3.67 20.02
N ILE A 84 -24.53 3.76 21.19
CA ILE A 84 -23.56 2.76 21.61
C ILE A 84 -24.38 1.67 22.30
N SER A 85 -24.27 0.45 21.81
CA SER A 85 -24.83 -0.74 22.46
C SER A 85 -23.71 -1.71 22.77
N SER A 86 -23.99 -2.72 23.57
CA SER A 86 -23.01 -3.75 23.89
C SER A 86 -23.63 -5.13 23.66
N ILE A 87 -22.82 -6.07 23.18
CA ILE A 87 -23.19 -7.46 22.99
C ILE A 87 -22.20 -8.36 23.71
N THR A 88 -22.64 -9.54 24.14
CA THR A 88 -21.79 -10.52 24.80
C THR A 88 -21.42 -11.66 23.85
N THR A 89 -20.14 -12.03 23.82
CA THR A 89 -19.62 -13.05 22.88
C THR A 89 -19.91 -14.50 23.25
N THR A 90 -20.42 -14.78 24.46
CA THR A 90 -20.84 -16.13 24.90
C THR A 90 -22.23 -16.51 24.41
N GLU A 91 -23.02 -15.53 24.00
CA GLU A 91 -24.37 -15.75 23.49
C GLU A 91 -24.37 -15.78 21.97
N ARG A 92 -25.45 -16.31 21.39
CA ARG A 92 -25.64 -16.28 19.93
C ARG A 92 -25.66 -14.84 19.46
N MET A 93 -24.98 -14.55 18.36
CA MET A 93 -24.92 -13.21 17.79
C MET A 93 -25.70 -13.16 16.49
N TRP A 94 -26.66 -12.25 16.41
CA TRP A 94 -27.51 -12.00 15.26
C TRP A 94 -27.17 -10.64 14.67
N CYS A 95 -27.15 -10.55 13.35
CA CYS A 95 -26.92 -9.30 12.65
C CYS A 95 -27.96 -9.05 11.56
N GLY A 96 -28.19 -7.77 11.30
CA GLY A 96 -29.00 -7.29 10.18
C GLY A 96 -28.13 -6.62 9.13
N PHE A 97 -28.69 -6.46 7.93
CA PHE A 97 -28.01 -5.82 6.81
C PHE A 97 -28.84 -4.69 6.23
N THR A 98 -28.17 -3.71 5.64
CA THR A 98 -28.80 -2.63 4.86
C THR A 98 -27.96 -2.34 3.63
N GLU A 99 -28.60 -1.88 2.56
CA GLU A 99 -27.90 -1.42 1.37
C GLU A 99 -27.70 0.09 1.44
N TYR A 100 -26.46 0.54 1.30
CA TYR A 100 -26.12 1.95 1.20
C TYR A 100 -25.10 2.15 0.09
N GLU A 101 -25.39 3.06 -0.85
CA GLU A 101 -24.51 3.35 -1.98
C GLU A 101 -24.03 2.12 -2.79
N GLY A 102 -24.93 1.13 -2.95
CA GLY A 102 -24.69 -0.10 -3.70
C GLY A 102 -23.84 -1.14 -2.96
N ILE A 103 -23.60 -0.93 -1.67
CA ILE A 103 -22.83 -1.84 -0.82
C ILE A 103 -23.74 -2.31 0.32
N CYS A 104 -23.66 -3.61 0.61
CA CYS A 104 -24.32 -4.22 1.75
C CYS A 104 -23.48 -3.97 3.01
N TYR A 105 -24.05 -3.26 3.98
CA TYR A 105 -23.46 -2.99 5.28
C TYR A 105 -24.19 -3.76 6.38
N VAL A 106 -23.48 -4.05 7.46
CA VAL A 106 -24.09 -4.55 8.69
C VAL A 106 -24.82 -3.38 9.35
N SER A 107 -26.13 -3.51 9.55
CA SER A 107 -26.95 -2.43 10.12
C SER A 107 -26.98 -2.46 11.65
N TRP A 108 -27.04 -3.66 12.23
CA TRP A 108 -27.07 -3.88 13.67
C TRP A 108 -26.47 -5.24 14.05
N LEU A 109 -26.08 -5.38 15.32
CA LEU A 109 -25.61 -6.62 15.94
C LEU A 109 -26.27 -6.76 17.32
N SER A 110 -26.74 -7.95 17.68
CA SER A 110 -27.43 -8.20 18.96
C SER A 110 -27.36 -9.67 19.38
N ASN A 111 -27.54 -9.95 20.67
CA ASN A 111 -27.64 -11.32 21.18
C ASN A 111 -29.03 -11.95 21.00
N SER A 112 -30.03 -11.16 20.61
CA SER A 112 -31.37 -11.63 20.25
C SER A 112 -31.72 -11.24 18.80
N PRO A 113 -32.52 -12.07 18.10
CA PRO A 113 -33.02 -11.71 16.78
C PRO A 113 -34.01 -10.55 16.93
N LYS A 114 -33.71 -9.41 16.30
CA LYS A 114 -34.56 -8.21 16.39
C LYS A 114 -35.66 -8.15 15.33
N GLU A 115 -35.39 -8.67 14.13
CA GLU A 115 -36.24 -8.44 12.95
C GLU A 115 -36.27 -9.64 12.00
N HIS A 116 -37.26 -9.68 11.10
CA HIS A 116 -37.27 -10.62 9.98
C HIS A 116 -36.09 -10.33 9.04
N GLY A 117 -35.31 -11.37 8.73
CA GLY A 117 -34.07 -11.25 7.96
C GLY A 117 -32.80 -11.18 8.82
N ALA A 118 -32.91 -11.28 10.16
CA ALA A 118 -31.76 -11.45 11.04
C ALA A 118 -30.96 -12.71 10.68
N VAL A 119 -29.65 -12.57 10.50
CA VAL A 119 -28.73 -13.67 10.21
C VAL A 119 -27.97 -14.02 11.47
N LEU A 120 -28.02 -15.30 11.86
CA LEU A 120 -27.20 -15.85 12.94
C LEU A 120 -25.75 -15.98 12.46
N LEU A 121 -24.82 -15.38 13.19
CA LEU A 121 -23.40 -15.62 12.98
C LEU A 121 -23.06 -17.04 13.41
N THR A 122 -22.57 -17.83 12.46
CA THR A 122 -22.11 -19.20 12.67
C THR A 122 -20.63 -19.29 12.33
N SER A 123 -19.94 -20.26 12.95
CA SER A 123 -18.55 -20.58 12.62
C SER A 123 -18.53 -21.63 11.54
N ASP A 124 -17.63 -21.49 10.58
CA ASP A 124 -17.38 -22.54 9.58
C ASP A 124 -16.57 -23.67 10.24
N GLY A 125 -17.26 -24.73 10.69
CA GLY A 125 -16.68 -25.97 11.21
C GLY A 125 -17.16 -26.41 12.59
N ASP A 126 -16.84 -27.65 12.98
CA ASP A 126 -17.33 -28.32 14.20
C ASP A 126 -16.71 -27.79 15.51
N SER A 127 -15.66 -26.99 15.41
CA SER A 127 -14.89 -26.50 16.56
C SER A 127 -15.21 -25.05 16.89
N ALA A 128 -15.15 -24.69 18.18
CA ALA A 128 -15.42 -23.34 18.64
C ALA A 128 -14.54 -22.27 17.93
N PRO A 129 -15.11 -21.12 17.55
CA PRO A 129 -14.37 -20.03 16.94
C PRO A 129 -13.39 -19.40 17.93
N GLU A 130 -12.24 -18.91 17.43
CA GLU A 130 -11.21 -18.23 18.23
C GLU A 130 -11.33 -16.69 18.12
N CYS A 131 -11.96 -16.18 17.06
CA CYS A 131 -12.10 -14.76 16.83
C CYS A 131 -13.40 -14.39 16.07
N LEU A 132 -13.82 -13.15 16.25
CA LEU A 132 -14.78 -12.45 15.40
C LEU A 132 -14.00 -11.52 14.46
N LEU A 133 -14.08 -11.81 13.16
CA LEU A 133 -13.51 -11.00 12.09
C LEU A 133 -14.52 -9.94 11.66
N VAL A 134 -14.06 -8.69 11.62
CA VAL A 134 -14.84 -7.51 11.24
C VAL A 134 -14.24 -6.95 9.97
N ALA A 135 -14.93 -7.12 8.84
CA ALA A 135 -14.53 -6.51 7.58
C ALA A 135 -15.22 -5.15 7.41
N GLU A 136 -14.47 -4.14 7.01
CA GLU A 136 -14.96 -2.78 6.83
C GLU A 136 -14.30 -2.07 5.64
N ASN A 137 -14.95 -1.02 5.17
CA ASN A 137 -14.37 -0.06 4.24
C ASN A 137 -14.42 1.36 4.83
N HIS A 138 -14.10 2.37 4.03
CA HIS A 138 -14.11 3.78 4.43
C HIS A 138 -15.45 4.26 5.01
N LEU A 139 -16.57 3.58 4.73
CA LEU A 139 -17.92 3.95 5.20
C LEU A 139 -18.46 3.06 6.33
N GLY A 140 -17.80 1.96 6.69
CA GLY A 140 -18.26 1.13 7.81
C GLY A 140 -18.20 -0.36 7.52
N ILE A 141 -18.92 -1.11 8.35
CA ILE A 141 -18.74 -2.56 8.48
C ILE A 141 -19.58 -3.29 7.45
N THR A 142 -18.93 -4.08 6.61
CA THR A 142 -19.55 -4.78 5.48
C THR A 142 -19.77 -6.25 5.78
N LYS A 143 -18.98 -6.85 6.67
CA LYS A 143 -19.10 -8.28 7.02
C LYS A 143 -18.64 -8.56 8.44
N LEU A 144 -19.33 -9.49 9.09
CA LEU A 144 -18.92 -10.14 10.33
C LEU A 144 -18.77 -11.65 10.09
N SER A 145 -17.74 -12.26 10.66
CA SER A 145 -17.52 -13.71 10.54
C SER A 145 -16.91 -14.27 11.80
N LEU A 146 -17.46 -15.38 12.30
CA LEU A 146 -16.80 -16.18 13.33
C LEU A 146 -15.79 -17.10 12.65
N ALA A 147 -14.56 -17.09 13.15
CA ALA A 147 -13.48 -17.83 12.54
C ALA A 147 -12.48 -18.34 13.57
N LYS A 148 -11.62 -19.24 13.10
CA LYS A 148 -10.34 -19.53 13.74
C LYS A 148 -9.26 -18.67 13.13
N PHE A 149 -8.19 -18.45 13.89
CA PHE A 149 -6.96 -17.92 13.30
C PHE A 149 -6.47 -18.89 12.23
N CYS A 150 -6.25 -18.38 11.03
CA CYS A 150 -5.75 -19.14 9.91
C CYS A 150 -4.32 -18.72 9.63
N ASP A 151 -3.42 -19.70 9.61
CA ASP A 151 -2.02 -19.47 9.23
C ASP A 151 -1.83 -19.50 7.70
N LYS A 152 -2.89 -19.78 6.93
CA LYS A 152 -2.85 -19.74 5.47
C LYS A 152 -2.82 -18.30 4.98
N VAL A 153 -2.12 -18.08 3.89
CA VAL A 153 -2.10 -16.78 3.21
C VAL A 153 -3.47 -16.52 2.59
N VAL A 154 -4.17 -15.53 3.14
CA VAL A 154 -5.42 -15.01 2.61
C VAL A 154 -5.12 -13.93 1.59
N GLU A 155 -5.82 -13.91 0.47
CA GLU A 155 -5.72 -12.84 -0.52
C GLU A 155 -6.32 -11.53 0.00
N GLU A 156 -5.64 -10.42 -0.28
CA GLU A 156 -6.14 -9.09 0.00
C GLU A 156 -7.35 -8.77 -0.88
N ARG A 157 -8.32 -8.07 -0.31
CA ARG A 157 -9.43 -7.48 -1.08
C ARG A 157 -9.30 -5.96 -1.04
N PRO A 158 -9.01 -5.30 -2.17
CA PRO A 158 -8.89 -3.84 -2.22
C PRO A 158 -10.09 -3.14 -1.57
N GLY A 159 -9.82 -2.10 -0.78
CA GLY A 159 -10.84 -1.34 -0.03
C GLY A 159 -11.46 -2.07 1.17
N THR A 160 -11.02 -3.30 1.48
CA THR A 160 -11.47 -4.05 2.66
C THR A 160 -10.38 -4.12 3.72
N TRP A 161 -10.71 -3.64 4.92
CA TRP A 161 -9.87 -3.73 6.11
C TRP A 161 -10.51 -4.66 7.13
N TRP A 162 -9.67 -5.38 7.87
CA TRP A 162 -10.07 -6.39 8.83
C TRP A 162 -9.63 -6.00 10.23
N ARG A 163 -10.56 -6.04 11.18
CA ARG A 163 -10.26 -6.05 12.61
C ARG A 163 -10.60 -7.39 13.20
N THR A 164 -9.85 -7.78 14.22
CA THR A 164 -10.03 -9.05 14.90
C THR A 164 -10.34 -8.84 16.37
N ILE A 165 -11.51 -9.33 16.78
CA ILE A 165 -11.89 -9.41 18.18
C ILE A 165 -11.64 -10.85 18.62
N ARG A 166 -10.56 -11.07 19.38
CA ARG A 166 -10.25 -12.38 19.98
C ARG A 166 -11.39 -12.77 20.90
N LEU A 167 -11.87 -14.01 20.80
CA LEU A 167 -12.89 -14.58 21.67
C LEU A 167 -12.21 -15.36 22.81
N ASP A 168 -12.79 -15.32 23.99
CA ASP A 168 -12.35 -16.05 25.16
C ASP A 168 -13.50 -16.89 25.70
N SER A 169 -13.17 -17.93 26.46
CA SER A 169 -14.15 -18.83 27.06
C SER A 169 -14.94 -18.19 28.20
N ARG A 170 -14.54 -17.00 28.68
CA ARG A 170 -15.21 -16.30 29.80
C ARG A 170 -16.31 -15.36 29.33
N GLY A 171 -16.38 -15.08 28.02
CA GLY A 171 -17.28 -14.10 27.46
C GLY A 171 -16.77 -12.69 27.65
N MET A 172 -17.03 -11.87 26.64
CA MET A 172 -16.64 -10.48 26.59
C MET A 172 -17.79 -9.63 26.14
N ASN A 173 -17.84 -8.40 26.62
CA ASN A 173 -18.69 -7.36 26.06
C ASN A 173 -17.94 -6.65 24.92
N VAL A 174 -18.62 -6.51 23.79
CA VAL A 174 -18.15 -5.78 22.61
C VAL A 174 -19.06 -4.60 22.42
N ASP A 175 -18.48 -3.41 22.43
CA ASP A 175 -19.18 -2.17 22.15
C ASP A 175 -19.42 -2.04 20.65
N VAL A 176 -20.64 -1.70 20.29
CA VAL A 176 -21.13 -1.58 18.92
C VAL A 176 -21.61 -0.15 18.71
N GLU A 177 -20.99 0.53 17.76
CA GLU A 177 -21.34 1.91 17.36
C GLU A 177 -22.01 1.92 15.99
N THR A 178 -23.12 2.65 15.88
CA THR A 178 -23.88 2.84 14.64
C THR A 178 -24.08 4.32 14.35
N ASP A 179 -24.10 4.67 13.07
CA ASP A 179 -24.51 6.00 12.59
C ASP A 179 -26.04 6.16 12.45
N GLY A 180 -26.80 5.12 12.82
CA GLY A 180 -28.26 5.03 12.67
C GLY A 180 -28.70 4.28 11.41
N VAL A 181 -27.81 4.08 10.45
CA VAL A 181 -28.05 3.31 9.22
C VAL A 181 -27.22 2.03 9.23
N LYS A 182 -25.93 2.14 9.55
CA LYS A 182 -24.94 1.07 9.51
C LYS A 182 -23.98 1.10 10.69
N LEU A 183 -23.45 -0.07 11.01
CA LEU A 183 -22.39 -0.21 12.01
C LEU A 183 -21.11 0.44 11.50
N ARG A 184 -20.53 1.27 12.35
CA ARG A 184 -19.31 2.03 12.08
C ARG A 184 -18.11 1.48 12.81
N TRP A 185 -18.32 0.90 13.97
CA TRP A 185 -17.23 0.46 14.82
C TRP A 185 -17.68 -0.66 15.76
N LEU A 186 -16.82 -1.67 15.90
CA LEU A 186 -16.88 -2.66 16.97
C LEU A 186 -15.56 -2.61 17.74
N ALA A 187 -15.62 -2.45 19.06
CA ALA A 187 -14.43 -2.56 19.90
C ALA A 187 -14.66 -3.27 21.21
N ARG A 188 -13.54 -3.75 21.75
CA ARG A 188 -13.42 -4.19 23.14
C ARG A 188 -12.44 -3.26 23.85
N GLY A 189 -12.93 -2.18 24.47
CA GLY A 189 -12.06 -1.21 25.15
C GLY A 189 -10.94 -0.69 24.23
N LYS A 190 -9.67 -0.91 24.60
CA LYS A 190 -8.49 -0.53 23.77
C LYS A 190 -8.00 -1.63 22.80
N LEU A 191 -8.57 -2.83 22.83
CA LEU A 191 -8.15 -3.97 22.01
C LEU A 191 -8.80 -3.94 20.61
N GLY A 192 -8.06 -4.40 19.60
CA GLY A 192 -8.56 -4.52 18.23
C GLY A 192 -8.53 -3.23 17.41
N ARG A 193 -7.72 -2.23 17.79
CA ARG A 193 -7.65 -0.95 17.05
C ARG A 193 -7.12 -1.09 15.62
N VAL A 194 -6.15 -1.97 15.41
CA VAL A 194 -5.45 -2.10 14.13
C VAL A 194 -6.36 -2.74 13.09
N ALA A 195 -6.59 -2.01 12.01
CA ALA A 195 -7.19 -2.56 10.81
C ALA A 195 -6.09 -3.13 9.89
N TRP A 196 -6.31 -4.33 9.36
CA TRP A 196 -5.34 -5.04 8.53
C TRP A 196 -5.91 -5.26 7.12
N ASN A 197 -5.12 -5.13 6.07
CA ASN A 197 -5.60 -5.38 4.68
C ASN A 197 -5.99 -6.87 4.43
N VAL A 198 -5.56 -7.76 5.32
CA VAL A 198 -6.00 -9.16 5.44
C VAL A 198 -6.25 -9.48 6.92
N PRO A 199 -6.99 -10.55 7.28
CA PRO A 199 -7.21 -10.91 8.69
C PRO A 199 -5.92 -10.96 9.52
N GLU A 200 -5.95 -10.38 10.74
CA GLU A 200 -4.79 -10.31 11.67
C GLU A 200 -4.20 -11.71 11.91
N PRO A 201 -2.85 -11.86 11.88
CA PRO A 201 -2.22 -13.13 12.25
C PRO A 201 -2.45 -13.45 13.74
N LYS A 202 -2.32 -14.72 14.14
CA LYS A 202 -2.63 -15.14 15.52
C LYS A 202 -1.88 -14.38 16.60
N LYS A 203 -0.58 -14.12 16.37
CA LYS A 203 0.33 -13.42 17.29
C LYS A 203 1.19 -12.43 16.50
N PRO A 204 0.69 -11.23 16.14
CA PRO A 204 1.51 -10.25 15.45
C PRO A 204 2.58 -9.72 16.40
N ARG A 205 3.83 -9.77 15.96
CA ARG A 205 4.97 -9.14 16.61
C ARG A 205 5.24 -7.81 15.93
N PHE A 206 4.99 -6.70 16.62
CA PHE A 206 5.30 -5.36 16.11
C PHE A 206 6.77 -5.01 16.31
N HIS A 207 7.34 -4.35 15.31
CA HIS A 207 8.69 -3.81 15.33
C HIS A 207 8.69 -2.35 14.87
N TYR A 208 9.19 -1.44 15.71
CA TYR A 208 9.08 0.01 15.50
C TYR A 208 10.42 0.63 15.06
N PHE A 209 10.35 1.59 14.13
CA PHE A 209 11.52 2.31 13.60
C PHE A 209 12.12 3.35 14.55
N THR A 210 11.41 3.74 15.61
CA THR A 210 11.93 4.73 16.56
C THR A 210 12.51 4.15 17.82
N ASN A 211 13.36 4.95 18.46
CA ASN A 211 13.89 4.69 19.77
C ASN A 211 13.07 5.48 20.80
N GLY A 212 12.30 4.77 21.62
CA GLY A 212 11.60 5.35 22.77
C GLY A 212 10.30 6.10 22.48
N VAL A 213 9.51 6.24 23.54
CA VAL A 213 8.09 6.65 23.63
C VAL A 213 7.11 5.56 23.17
N ILE A 214 6.10 5.32 24.00
CA ILE A 214 4.90 4.53 23.70
C ILE A 214 4.28 5.13 22.45
N ARG A 215 4.55 4.57 21.27
CA ARG A 215 3.77 4.92 20.08
C ARG A 215 2.37 4.35 20.24
N PRO A 216 1.34 5.09 19.82
CA PRO A 216 0.04 4.48 19.62
C PRO A 216 0.21 3.31 18.66
N VAL A 217 -0.51 2.22 18.93
CA VAL A 217 -0.57 1.08 18.02
C VAL A 217 -1.01 1.59 16.63
N PRO A 218 -0.39 1.15 15.52
CA PRO A 218 -0.77 1.61 14.19
C PRO A 218 -2.27 1.50 13.94
N ASP A 219 -2.86 2.50 13.31
CA ASP A 219 -4.30 2.45 12.97
C ASP A 219 -4.57 1.41 11.87
N ARG A 220 -3.63 1.28 10.93
CA ARG A 220 -3.74 0.37 9.79
C ARG A 220 -2.40 -0.27 9.41
N MET A 221 -2.47 -1.55 9.03
CA MET A 221 -1.35 -2.36 8.57
C MET A 221 -1.67 -2.95 7.20
N ALA A 222 -0.96 -2.50 6.17
CA ALA A 222 -0.90 -3.17 4.87
C ALA A 222 0.12 -4.31 4.93
N SER A 223 0.27 -5.04 3.83
CA SER A 223 1.20 -6.17 3.78
C SER A 223 1.73 -6.42 2.37
N PHE A 224 2.89 -7.05 2.27
CA PHE A 224 3.37 -7.66 1.04
C PHE A 224 3.76 -9.12 1.27
N LEU A 225 3.82 -9.88 0.17
CA LEU A 225 4.21 -11.29 0.16
C LEU A 225 5.70 -11.40 -0.12
N ALA A 226 6.49 -11.66 0.92
CA ALA A 226 7.90 -11.99 0.80
C ALA A 226 8.06 -13.45 0.35
N ASN A 227 9.02 -13.68 -0.54
CA ASN A 227 9.40 -15.00 -1.06
C ASN A 227 8.24 -15.73 -1.76
N HIS A 228 7.35 -14.98 -2.40
CA HIS A 228 6.34 -15.58 -3.27
C HIS A 228 7.03 -16.35 -4.42
N PRO A 229 6.63 -17.60 -4.74
CA PRO A 229 7.29 -18.40 -5.77
C PRO A 229 7.33 -17.74 -7.16
N GLU A 230 6.33 -16.92 -7.45
CA GLU A 230 6.19 -16.15 -8.70
C GLU A 230 6.62 -14.68 -8.55
N ALA A 231 7.30 -14.32 -7.45
CA ALA A 231 7.81 -12.97 -7.27
C ALA A 231 8.84 -12.64 -8.34
N THR A 232 8.65 -11.51 -9.01
CA THR A 232 9.61 -10.98 -10.00
C THR A 232 10.46 -9.85 -9.44
N GLY A 233 10.05 -9.26 -8.32
CA GLY A 233 10.78 -8.20 -7.63
C GLY A 233 9.93 -7.49 -6.60
N TYR A 234 10.51 -6.48 -5.94
CA TYR A 234 9.84 -5.66 -4.94
C TYR A 234 10.04 -4.18 -5.25
N SER A 235 8.98 -3.38 -5.15
CA SER A 235 9.08 -1.92 -5.23
C SER A 235 8.92 -1.28 -3.86
N PHE A 236 9.68 -0.23 -3.65
CA PHE A 236 9.73 0.55 -2.42
C PHE A 236 9.48 2.00 -2.78
N VAL A 237 8.53 2.63 -2.11
CA VAL A 237 8.13 4.01 -2.38
C VAL A 237 8.65 4.89 -1.29
N TRP A 238 9.39 5.91 -1.70
CA TRP A 238 9.96 6.88 -0.82
C TRP A 238 9.38 8.27 -1.08
N ASP A 239 8.93 8.92 -0.01
CA ASP A 239 8.50 10.31 -0.04
C ASP A 239 9.18 11.06 1.14
N CYS A 240 8.46 11.33 2.23
CA CYS A 240 9.06 11.83 3.48
C CYS A 240 9.79 10.73 4.29
N GLY A 241 9.79 9.50 3.78
CA GLY A 241 10.30 8.25 4.35
C GLY A 241 9.86 7.09 3.48
N LEU A 242 10.14 5.84 3.86
CA LEU A 242 9.56 4.67 3.18
C LEU A 242 8.07 4.60 3.49
N VAL A 243 7.18 4.79 2.52
CA VAL A 243 5.71 4.87 2.73
C VAL A 243 4.95 3.64 2.23
N TYR A 244 5.53 2.90 1.27
CA TYR A 244 4.84 1.77 0.66
C TYR A 244 5.83 0.71 0.13
N ILE A 245 5.43 -0.55 0.22
CA ILE A 245 6.19 -1.71 -0.27
C ILE A 245 5.23 -2.58 -1.08
N HIS A 246 5.63 -2.94 -2.30
CA HIS A 246 4.88 -3.81 -3.20
C HIS A 246 5.70 -5.01 -3.63
N ALA A 247 5.12 -6.21 -3.60
CA ALA A 247 5.71 -7.41 -4.18
C ALA A 247 5.10 -7.63 -5.56
N HIS A 248 5.94 -7.63 -6.60
CA HIS A 248 5.51 -7.82 -7.99
C HIS A 248 5.44 -9.30 -8.31
N ILE A 249 4.29 -9.77 -8.80
CA ILE A 249 4.09 -11.15 -9.25
C ILE A 249 4.06 -11.21 -10.78
N ALA A 250 4.52 -12.32 -11.36
CA ALA A 250 4.46 -12.53 -12.81
C ALA A 250 3.01 -12.40 -13.34
N GLY A 251 2.81 -11.56 -14.37
CA GLY A 251 1.49 -11.32 -14.96
C GLY A 251 0.60 -10.33 -14.20
N GLU A 252 1.08 -9.78 -13.08
CA GLU A 252 0.38 -8.71 -12.35
C GLU A 252 0.30 -7.43 -13.19
N GLY A 253 -0.80 -6.69 -13.04
CA GLY A 253 -0.93 -5.34 -13.60
C GLY A 253 -0.11 -4.30 -12.86
N LEU A 254 0.17 -3.16 -13.49
CA LEU A 254 1.01 -2.09 -12.94
C LEU A 254 0.21 -0.98 -12.23
N ALA A 255 -1.01 -1.27 -11.77
CA ALA A 255 -1.89 -0.27 -11.16
C ALA A 255 -1.33 0.32 -9.85
N CYS A 256 -0.48 -0.43 -9.12
CA CYS A 256 0.20 0.01 -7.90
C CYS A 256 1.09 1.26 -8.08
N TYR A 257 1.41 1.62 -9.33
CA TYR A 257 2.20 2.80 -9.66
C TYR A 257 1.40 4.10 -9.76
N ARG A 258 0.06 4.03 -9.74
CA ARG A 258 -0.81 5.22 -9.65
C ARG A 258 -0.79 5.85 -8.26
N SER A 259 -0.66 5.01 -7.23
CA SER A 259 -0.48 5.47 -5.85
C SER A 259 0.85 6.21 -5.72
N PHE A 260 0.91 7.30 -4.96
CA PHE A 260 2.13 8.09 -4.73
C PHE A 260 2.86 8.50 -6.03
N PRO A 261 2.22 9.32 -6.90
CA PRO A 261 2.78 9.66 -8.22
C PRO A 261 4.09 10.46 -8.14
N HIS A 262 4.34 11.14 -7.01
CA HIS A 262 5.51 11.98 -6.80
C HIS A 262 6.61 11.33 -5.92
N GLY A 263 6.36 10.12 -5.39
CA GLY A 263 7.34 9.43 -4.56
C GLY A 263 8.41 8.71 -5.39
N SER A 264 9.66 8.81 -4.96
CA SER A 264 10.79 8.09 -5.57
C SER A 264 10.61 6.58 -5.42
N ARG A 265 10.81 5.85 -6.52
CA ARG A 265 10.62 4.39 -6.56
C ARG A 265 11.95 3.65 -6.64
N LEU A 266 12.25 2.85 -5.63
CA LEU A 266 13.36 1.90 -5.66
C LEU A 266 12.81 0.52 -6.01
N TYR A 267 13.46 -0.20 -6.91
CA TYR A 267 13.04 -1.54 -7.34
C TYR A 267 14.15 -2.56 -7.07
N MET A 268 13.82 -3.64 -6.39
CA MET A 268 14.67 -4.81 -6.19
C MET A 268 14.17 -5.94 -7.11
N PRO A 269 14.75 -6.16 -8.30
CA PRO A 269 14.45 -7.35 -9.09
C PRO A 269 14.89 -8.60 -8.34
N VAL A 270 14.16 -9.70 -8.51
CA VAL A 270 14.47 -10.99 -7.89
C VAL A 270 14.61 -12.05 -8.99
N ASP A 271 15.63 -12.88 -8.89
CA ASP A 271 15.85 -13.96 -9.84
C ASP A 271 14.94 -15.16 -9.54
N SER A 272 14.74 -16.02 -10.54
CA SER A 272 14.20 -17.36 -10.28
C SER A 272 15.13 -18.08 -9.31
N ASP A 273 14.58 -18.70 -8.25
CA ASP A 273 15.27 -19.37 -7.14
C ASP A 273 15.82 -18.48 -6.02
N GLU A 274 15.67 -17.17 -6.14
CA GLU A 274 16.16 -16.23 -5.15
C GLU A 274 15.08 -15.84 -4.14
N PHE A 275 15.46 -15.79 -2.87
CA PHE A 275 14.57 -15.43 -1.78
C PHE A 275 15.30 -14.62 -0.72
N ILE A 276 14.56 -13.74 -0.06
CA ILE A 276 14.99 -12.93 1.07
C ILE A 276 15.25 -13.86 2.26
N THR A 277 16.47 -13.83 2.78
CA THR A 277 16.90 -14.59 3.95
C THR A 277 16.87 -13.73 5.22
N GLU A 278 17.14 -12.44 5.09
CA GLU A 278 17.24 -11.53 6.22
C GLU A 278 16.68 -10.15 5.91
N ILE A 279 16.04 -9.55 6.90
CA ILE A 279 15.58 -8.18 6.86
C ILE A 279 16.21 -7.42 8.01
N TRP A 280 16.81 -6.29 7.67
CA TRP A 280 17.57 -5.43 8.56
C TRP A 280 16.94 -4.05 8.61
N GLN A 281 17.08 -3.37 9.75
CA GLN A 281 16.58 -2.02 9.92
C GLN A 281 17.69 -1.08 10.35
N ARG A 282 17.77 0.07 9.70
CA ARG A 282 18.46 1.23 10.24
C ARG A 282 17.44 2.19 10.84
N LYS A 283 17.60 2.50 12.11
CA LYS A 283 16.81 3.53 12.81
C LYS A 283 17.46 4.90 12.63
N GLY A 284 16.65 5.95 12.78
CA GLY A 284 17.08 7.35 12.72
C GLY A 284 16.16 8.24 13.56
N TYR A 285 16.51 9.51 13.73
CA TYR A 285 15.68 10.45 14.49
C TYR A 285 14.44 10.88 13.70
N LEU A 286 14.59 10.97 12.37
CA LEU A 286 13.53 11.38 11.45
C LEU A 286 13.16 10.22 10.51
N PRO A 287 11.91 10.15 10.03
CA PRO A 287 11.49 9.11 9.08
C PRO A 287 12.39 8.99 7.84
N ARG A 288 12.87 10.12 7.31
CA ARG A 288 13.80 10.17 6.17
C ARG A 288 15.16 9.49 6.41
N GLU A 289 15.53 9.22 7.66
CA GLU A 289 16.80 8.56 8.03
C GLU A 289 16.65 7.04 8.19
N TRP A 290 15.40 6.55 8.28
CA TRP A 290 15.11 5.14 8.41
C TRP A 290 15.54 4.39 7.14
N ALA A 291 15.83 3.10 7.25
CA ALA A 291 16.03 2.27 6.07
C ALA A 291 15.74 0.81 6.39
N ILE A 292 15.37 0.06 5.35
CA ILE A 292 15.27 -1.39 5.41
C ILE A 292 16.32 -1.99 4.49
N GLY A 293 17.13 -2.91 5.02
CA GLY A 293 18.05 -3.74 4.26
C GLY A 293 17.43 -5.11 4.02
N PHE A 294 17.51 -5.60 2.79
CA PHE A 294 17.13 -6.97 2.42
C PHE A 294 18.40 -7.71 2.00
N VAL A 295 18.59 -8.91 2.55
CA VAL A 295 19.64 -9.85 2.13
C VAL A 295 18.96 -11.07 1.53
N THR A 296 19.52 -11.58 0.44
CA THR A 296 19.00 -12.78 -0.24
C THR A 296 19.93 -13.98 -0.07
N ASN A 297 19.44 -15.18 -0.43
CA ASN A 297 20.25 -16.40 -0.46
C ASN A 297 21.39 -16.39 -1.50
N LYS A 298 21.48 -15.34 -2.32
CA LYS A 298 22.57 -15.09 -3.28
C LYS A 298 23.52 -14.00 -2.79
N ASP A 299 23.49 -13.69 -1.48
CA ASP A 299 24.27 -12.62 -0.84
C ASP A 299 24.06 -11.23 -1.45
N ARG A 300 22.94 -11.02 -2.16
CA ARG A 300 22.58 -9.69 -2.67
C ARG A 300 22.01 -8.85 -1.54
N ILE A 301 22.51 -7.63 -1.44
CA ILE A 301 22.06 -6.64 -0.46
C ILE A 301 21.33 -5.53 -1.20
N PHE A 302 20.09 -5.28 -0.80
CA PHE A 302 19.31 -4.15 -1.26
C PHE A 302 18.93 -3.26 -0.08
N VAL A 303 19.11 -1.95 -0.23
CA VAL A 303 18.76 -0.98 0.82
C VAL A 303 17.63 -0.09 0.31
N ALA A 304 16.46 -0.24 0.93
CA ALA A 304 15.35 0.67 0.79
C ALA A 304 15.51 1.83 1.79
N GLY A 305 16.26 2.86 1.39
CA GLY A 305 16.37 4.12 2.13
C GLY A 305 17.55 4.99 1.73
N ALA A 306 17.52 6.23 2.20
CA ALA A 306 18.55 7.21 1.84
C ALA A 306 19.92 6.82 2.39
N TYR A 307 20.98 7.10 1.64
CA TYR A 307 22.34 7.05 2.15
C TYR A 307 22.60 8.27 3.05
N LEU A 308 23.14 8.02 4.26
CA LEU A 308 23.48 9.07 5.21
C LEU A 308 24.99 9.33 5.16
N LYS A 309 25.38 10.56 4.80
CA LYS A 309 26.78 10.96 4.68
C LYS A 309 27.49 11.05 6.04
N ALA A 310 26.79 11.55 7.06
CA ALA A 310 27.28 11.66 8.43
C ALA A 310 26.48 10.74 9.36
N GLY A 311 27.15 10.16 10.36
CA GLY A 311 26.48 9.38 11.41
C GLY A 311 25.82 8.09 10.90
N GLN A 312 26.57 7.22 10.19
CA GLN A 312 26.06 5.90 9.82
C GLN A 312 25.66 5.14 11.08
N ARG A 313 24.35 4.95 11.23
CA ARG A 313 23.77 4.17 12.31
C ARG A 313 23.84 2.68 11.96
N PRO A 314 24.04 1.81 12.95
CA PRO A 314 24.06 0.37 12.72
C PRO A 314 22.71 -0.10 12.20
N TYR A 315 22.76 -1.16 11.40
CA TYR A 315 21.59 -1.94 11.05
C TYR A 315 21.40 -3.05 12.09
N HIS A 316 20.15 -3.34 12.42
CA HIS A 316 19.76 -4.41 13.32
C HIS A 316 18.90 -5.43 12.57
N LEU A 317 19.15 -6.71 12.77
CA LEU A 317 18.32 -7.77 12.21
C LEU A 317 16.93 -7.72 12.84
N ILE A 318 15.88 -7.72 12.02
CA ILE A 318 14.49 -7.62 12.50
C ILE A 318 13.64 -8.82 12.14
N GLU A 319 14.00 -9.56 11.08
CA GLU A 319 13.26 -10.74 10.62
C GLU A 319 14.14 -11.68 9.80
N ARG A 320 13.83 -12.97 9.85
CA ARG A 320 14.34 -13.99 8.94
C ARG A 320 13.16 -14.69 8.27
N PRO A 321 12.71 -14.18 7.11
CA PRO A 321 11.58 -14.77 6.40
C PRO A 321 11.81 -16.24 6.10
N SER A 322 10.74 -17.03 6.08
CA SER A 322 10.80 -18.41 5.59
C SER A 322 11.30 -18.41 4.14
N ARG A 323 11.98 -19.48 3.72
CA ARG A 323 12.27 -19.73 2.30
C ARG A 323 10.99 -19.77 1.47
N GLN A 324 9.90 -20.24 2.07
CA GLN A 324 8.58 -20.24 1.46
C GLN A 324 7.90 -18.89 1.63
N LEU A 325 6.78 -18.71 0.92
CA LEU A 325 5.89 -17.57 1.04
C LEU A 325 5.67 -17.15 2.50
N SER A 326 5.96 -15.88 2.80
CA SER A 326 5.71 -15.27 4.10
C SER A 326 5.07 -13.89 3.92
N ARG A 327 4.16 -13.52 4.81
CA ARG A 327 3.50 -12.21 4.76
C ARG A 327 4.15 -11.30 5.79
N ILE A 328 4.57 -10.13 5.33
CA ILE A 328 5.15 -9.08 6.17
C ILE A 328 4.21 -7.89 6.13
N TYR A 329 3.93 -7.33 7.30
CA TYR A 329 3.00 -6.23 7.44
C TYR A 329 3.75 -4.94 7.70
N PHE A 330 3.22 -3.83 7.19
CA PHE A 330 3.77 -2.49 7.38
C PHE A 330 2.65 -1.49 7.62
N GLU A 331 2.93 -0.51 8.48
CA GLU A 331 2.03 0.59 8.78
C GLU A 331 1.71 1.42 7.54
N THR A 332 0.43 1.71 7.29
CA THR A 332 0.06 2.72 6.30
C THR A 332 0.11 4.11 6.94
N SER A 333 1.02 4.96 6.49
CA SER A 333 1.19 6.32 7.00
C SER A 333 1.72 7.24 5.91
N ALA A 334 1.20 8.46 5.84
CA ALA A 334 1.72 9.50 4.95
C ALA A 334 3.13 9.98 5.39
N ASP A 335 3.47 9.85 6.68
CA ASP A 335 4.75 10.29 7.25
C ASP A 335 5.86 9.23 7.16
N GLY A 336 5.57 8.07 6.57
CA GLY A 336 6.46 6.91 6.48
C GLY A 336 6.09 5.78 7.44
N ILE A 337 6.50 4.57 7.08
CA ILE A 337 6.30 3.32 7.82
C ILE A 337 7.06 3.42 9.15
N GLY A 338 6.31 3.63 10.25
CA GLY A 338 6.83 3.68 11.61
C GLY A 338 6.86 2.32 12.31
N ALA A 339 6.07 1.36 11.82
CA ALA A 339 5.99 0.00 12.35
C ALA A 339 5.92 -1.06 11.25
N LEU A 340 6.58 -2.19 11.49
CA LEU A 340 6.35 -3.47 10.80
C LEU A 340 5.68 -4.44 11.76
N ALA A 341 5.03 -5.47 11.23
CA ALA A 341 4.63 -6.61 12.01
C ALA A 341 4.92 -7.94 11.31
N PHE A 342 5.19 -8.95 12.12
CA PHE A 342 5.57 -10.30 11.70
C PHE A 342 4.73 -11.35 12.42
N ALA A 343 4.51 -12.50 11.78
CA ALA A 343 3.80 -13.64 12.38
C ALA A 343 4.76 -14.65 13.06
N THR A 344 6.04 -14.28 13.19
CA THR A 344 7.15 -15.10 13.69
C THR A 344 7.70 -14.50 14.99
N ASP A 345 8.33 -15.36 15.79
CA ASP A 345 9.05 -14.95 17.00
C ASP A 345 10.26 -14.07 16.66
N VAL A 346 10.79 -13.36 17.65
CA VAL A 346 11.99 -12.53 17.48
C VAL A 346 13.14 -13.40 16.96
N PRO A 347 13.83 -13.02 15.88
CA PRO A 347 14.97 -13.78 15.39
C PRO A 347 16.07 -13.81 16.46
N LYS A 348 16.73 -14.97 16.62
CA LYS A 348 17.86 -15.08 17.55
C LYS A 348 18.99 -14.15 17.09
N GLU A 349 19.52 -13.36 18.04
CA GLU A 349 20.72 -12.58 17.82
C GLU A 349 21.91 -13.52 17.66
N GLU A 350 22.41 -13.62 16.44
CA GLU A 350 23.72 -14.19 16.13
C GLU A 350 24.65 -13.02 15.81
N ASN A 351 25.97 -13.24 15.88
CA ASN A 351 27.02 -12.28 15.50
C ASN A 351 27.03 -12.01 13.97
N SER A 352 25.85 -11.72 13.42
CA SER A 352 25.62 -11.31 12.05
C SER A 352 25.88 -9.81 11.96
N SER A 353 26.60 -9.41 10.92
CA SER A 353 26.90 -8.00 10.64
C SER A 353 26.34 -7.65 9.27
N PHE A 354 25.64 -6.52 9.20
CA PHE A 354 25.13 -6.01 7.94
C PHE A 354 26.10 -4.99 7.37
N VAL A 355 26.68 -5.32 6.22
CA VAL A 355 27.60 -4.42 5.50
C VAL A 355 26.79 -3.62 4.50
N CYS A 356 26.40 -2.39 4.89
CA CYS A 356 25.71 -1.48 3.99
C CYS A 356 26.58 -1.17 2.77
N PRO A 357 26.06 -1.30 1.53
CA PRO A 357 26.78 -0.91 0.33
C PRO A 357 27.27 0.54 0.42
N GLN A 358 28.55 0.75 0.13
CA GLN A 358 29.16 2.06 0.16
C GLN A 358 29.25 2.65 -1.25
N PRO A 359 28.86 3.91 -1.45
CA PRO A 359 28.99 4.53 -2.75
C PRO A 359 30.45 4.70 -3.18
N SER A 360 30.67 4.74 -4.49
CA SER A 360 32.00 4.94 -5.09
C SER A 360 32.73 6.14 -4.47
N PRO A 361 34.07 6.14 -4.38
CA PRO A 361 34.82 7.35 -4.00
C PRO A 361 34.60 8.52 -4.97
N ASN A 362 34.32 8.22 -6.24
CA ASN A 362 34.10 9.19 -7.32
C ASN A 362 32.62 9.61 -7.40
N ARG A 363 32.11 10.29 -6.37
CA ARG A 363 30.71 10.76 -6.33
C ARG A 363 30.61 12.15 -6.92
N VAL A 364 29.52 12.42 -7.61
CA VAL A 364 29.09 13.80 -7.86
C VAL A 364 28.68 14.40 -6.51
N TYR A 365 29.39 15.44 -6.08
CA TYR A 365 29.07 16.15 -4.83
C TYR A 365 27.76 16.92 -5.04
N VAL A 366 26.65 16.32 -4.61
CA VAL A 366 25.41 17.05 -4.40
C VAL A 366 25.43 17.71 -3.02
N SER A 367 24.92 18.94 -2.94
CA SER A 367 24.82 19.73 -1.70
C SER A 367 23.81 19.15 -0.71
N THR A 368 23.09 18.09 -1.08
CA THR A 368 22.09 17.42 -0.25
C THR A 368 22.75 16.48 0.77
N GLU A 369 22.26 16.50 2.01
CA GLU A 369 22.78 15.67 3.11
C GLU A 369 22.37 14.19 3.00
N SER A 370 21.35 13.89 2.17
CA SER A 370 20.77 12.57 1.93
C SER A 370 20.42 12.37 0.46
N PHE A 371 20.78 11.21 -0.11
CA PHE A 371 20.49 10.83 -1.50
C PHE A 371 20.28 9.32 -1.60
N PHE A 372 19.68 8.83 -2.69
CA PHE A 372 19.60 7.38 -2.91
C PHE A 372 20.85 6.89 -3.59
N PHE A 373 21.35 5.77 -3.10
CA PHE A 373 22.51 5.13 -3.68
C PHE A 373 22.20 3.71 -4.10
N SER A 374 22.54 3.41 -5.34
CA SER A 374 22.54 2.06 -5.88
C SER A 374 23.75 1.88 -6.79
N SER A 375 24.22 0.66 -6.88
CA SER A 375 25.31 0.31 -7.79
C SER A 375 25.19 -1.14 -8.17
N HIS A 376 25.67 -1.45 -9.37
CA HIS A 376 25.75 -2.83 -9.83
C HIS A 376 27.09 -3.09 -10.52
N CYS A 377 27.55 -4.33 -10.46
CA CYS A 377 28.63 -4.81 -11.30
C CYS A 377 28.11 -4.94 -12.74
N LEU A 378 28.82 -4.41 -13.72
CA LEU A 378 28.44 -4.48 -15.14
C LEU A 378 29.10 -5.66 -15.88
N SER A 379 29.89 -6.48 -15.18
CA SER A 379 30.51 -7.67 -15.77
C SER A 379 29.46 -8.57 -16.39
N HIS A 380 29.66 -8.94 -17.65
CA HIS A 380 28.75 -9.77 -18.44
C HIS A 380 27.37 -9.15 -18.69
N LEU A 381 27.22 -7.82 -18.59
CA LEU A 381 25.96 -7.16 -18.97
C LEU A 381 25.62 -7.46 -20.45
N GLU A 382 24.38 -7.88 -20.69
CA GLU A 382 23.85 -8.19 -22.02
C GLU A 382 22.96 -7.07 -22.56
N GLU A 383 22.02 -6.60 -21.74
CA GLU A 383 21.02 -5.62 -22.20
C GLU A 383 20.65 -4.63 -21.10
N ILE A 384 20.15 -3.47 -21.51
CA ILE A 384 19.71 -2.38 -20.62
C ILE A 384 18.29 -1.99 -21.01
N THR A 385 17.44 -1.80 -19.99
CA THR A 385 16.12 -1.17 -20.15
C THR A 385 16.09 0.11 -19.31
N PRO A 386 16.07 1.31 -19.93
CA PRO A 386 16.01 2.56 -19.20
C PRO A 386 14.63 2.76 -18.56
N CYS A 387 14.59 3.38 -17.38
CA CYS A 387 13.39 3.90 -16.77
C CYS A 387 13.32 5.41 -17.05
N LEU A 388 12.22 5.85 -17.65
CA LEU A 388 12.02 7.25 -18.04
C LEU A 388 11.32 8.02 -16.92
N ALA A 389 11.64 9.30 -16.78
CA ALA A 389 10.89 10.21 -15.94
C ALA A 389 9.43 10.31 -16.43
N THR A 390 8.51 10.64 -15.54
CA THR A 390 7.07 10.77 -15.86
C THR A 390 6.78 11.88 -16.87
N ASP A 391 7.63 12.91 -16.94
CA ASP A 391 7.58 13.96 -17.96
C ASP A 391 8.36 13.60 -19.24
N ALA A 392 8.90 12.38 -19.32
CA ALA A 392 9.78 11.88 -20.38
C ALA A 392 11.04 12.74 -20.63
N MET A 393 11.39 13.63 -19.70
CA MET A 393 12.52 14.56 -19.86
C MET A 393 13.87 13.95 -19.50
N GLY A 394 13.96 12.65 -19.19
CA GLY A 394 15.22 11.98 -18.89
C GLY A 394 15.05 10.55 -18.37
N VAL A 395 16.18 9.96 -17.98
CA VAL A 395 16.30 8.61 -17.43
C VAL A 395 16.49 8.72 -15.91
N THR A 396 15.62 8.08 -15.14
CA THR A 396 15.66 8.10 -13.66
C THR A 396 16.40 6.88 -13.09
N GLY A 397 16.46 5.79 -13.84
CA GLY A 397 17.08 4.54 -13.44
C GLY A 397 17.19 3.56 -14.60
N LEU A 398 17.78 2.40 -14.36
CA LEU A 398 18.02 1.36 -15.35
C LEU A 398 17.69 -0.01 -14.75
N ILE A 399 17.07 -0.87 -15.54
CA ILE A 399 17.11 -2.33 -15.35
C ILE A 399 18.26 -2.89 -16.18
N LEU A 400 19.08 -3.70 -15.52
CA LEU A 400 20.23 -4.36 -16.10
C LEU A 400 19.92 -5.84 -16.28
N HIS A 401 20.20 -6.38 -17.47
CA HIS A 401 19.93 -7.77 -17.81
C HIS A 401 21.23 -8.52 -18.08
N PHE A 402 21.36 -9.67 -17.45
CA PHE A 402 22.55 -10.52 -17.48
C PHE A 402 22.20 -11.93 -17.98
N PRO A 403 23.22 -12.72 -18.39
CA PRO A 403 23.02 -14.08 -18.83
C PRO A 403 22.31 -14.92 -17.77
N GLY A 404 21.49 -15.88 -18.22
CA GLY A 404 20.74 -16.76 -17.32
C GLY A 404 19.53 -16.10 -16.65
N GLY A 405 19.13 -14.91 -17.09
CA GLY A 405 17.92 -14.23 -16.61
C GLY A 405 18.12 -13.38 -15.35
N HIS A 406 19.36 -13.26 -14.87
CA HIS A 406 19.68 -12.40 -13.73
C HIS A 406 19.37 -10.93 -14.04
N ARG A 407 18.78 -10.24 -13.08
CA ARG A 407 18.41 -8.83 -13.21
C ARG A 407 18.97 -7.99 -12.06
N GLY A 408 19.52 -6.84 -12.44
CA GLY A 408 19.93 -5.77 -11.53
C GLY A 408 19.14 -4.50 -11.77
N SER A 409 19.18 -3.58 -10.81
CA SER A 409 18.58 -2.25 -10.94
C SER A 409 19.52 -1.19 -10.38
N VAL A 410 19.51 -0.02 -11.00
CA VAL A 410 20.20 1.18 -10.49
C VAL A 410 19.34 2.43 -10.71
N GLY A 411 19.39 3.35 -9.78
CA GLY A 411 18.59 4.58 -9.78
C GLY A 411 17.12 4.36 -9.39
N GLU A 412 16.29 5.33 -9.75
CA GLU A 412 14.84 5.27 -9.55
C GLU A 412 14.17 4.52 -10.71
N VAL A 413 13.50 3.42 -10.37
CA VAL A 413 12.93 2.50 -11.34
C VAL A 413 11.44 2.29 -11.10
N ARG A 414 10.68 2.57 -12.14
CA ARG A 414 9.24 2.41 -12.27
C ARG A 414 8.96 1.44 -13.41
N LEU A 415 8.30 0.32 -13.12
CA LEU A 415 8.01 -0.68 -14.16
C LEU A 415 6.97 -0.19 -15.18
N ASP A 416 6.13 0.79 -14.81
CA ASP A 416 5.18 1.46 -15.72
C ASP A 416 5.81 2.55 -16.59
N SER A 417 7.09 2.87 -16.39
CA SER A 417 7.83 3.92 -17.11
C SER A 417 9.07 3.38 -17.83
N LEU A 418 9.13 2.07 -18.13
CA LEU A 418 10.25 1.47 -18.84
C LEU A 418 10.25 1.87 -20.32
N GLY A 419 11.42 2.30 -20.80
CA GLY A 419 11.69 2.60 -22.20
C GLY A 419 12.06 1.35 -23.01
N THR A 420 12.56 1.57 -24.21
CA THR A 420 12.96 0.48 -25.13
C THR A 420 14.25 -0.20 -24.64
N ARG A 421 14.20 -1.53 -24.51
CA ARG A 421 15.36 -2.37 -24.19
C ARG A 421 16.33 -2.44 -25.37
N PHE A 422 17.63 -2.36 -25.10
CA PHE A 422 18.67 -2.47 -26.13
C PHE A 422 19.85 -3.33 -25.65
N ALA A 423 20.49 -4.00 -26.60
CA ALA A 423 21.65 -4.86 -26.33
C ALA A 423 22.95 -4.07 -26.27
N VAL A 424 23.80 -4.44 -25.32
CA VAL A 424 25.17 -3.94 -25.16
C VAL A 424 26.20 -5.02 -25.50
N VAL A 425 25.77 -6.14 -26.10
CA VAL A 425 26.62 -7.33 -26.28
C VAL A 425 27.76 -7.11 -27.26
N ASP A 426 27.51 -6.36 -28.32
CA ASP A 426 28.43 -6.23 -29.45
C ASP A 426 29.32 -4.98 -29.38
N THR A 427 29.30 -4.29 -28.24
CA THR A 427 29.97 -2.99 -28.07
C THR A 427 30.99 -3.03 -26.94
N SER A 428 32.12 -2.37 -27.13
CA SER A 428 33.14 -2.18 -26.09
C SER A 428 32.66 -1.25 -24.96
N SER A 429 31.79 -0.30 -25.29
CA SER A 429 31.35 0.77 -24.40
C SER A 429 29.91 1.20 -24.69
N TRP A 430 29.27 1.79 -23.69
CA TRP A 430 27.98 2.49 -23.79
C TRP A 430 28.05 3.78 -22.97
N PHE A 431 27.09 4.68 -23.17
CA PHE A 431 27.19 6.06 -22.68
C PHE A 431 25.98 6.48 -21.86
N LEU A 432 26.23 7.23 -20.79
CA LEU A 432 25.22 8.06 -20.11
C LEU A 432 25.48 9.52 -20.48
N ALA A 433 24.51 10.16 -21.13
CA ALA A 433 24.53 11.60 -21.38
C ALA A 433 23.86 12.34 -20.24
N PHE A 434 24.47 13.41 -19.76
CA PHE A 434 23.93 14.27 -18.73
C PHE A 434 23.57 15.64 -19.30
N GLY A 435 22.35 16.08 -19.03
CA GLY A 435 21.87 17.43 -19.27
C GLY A 435 21.80 18.26 -17.98
N LYS A 436 21.44 19.55 -18.06
CA LYS A 436 21.12 20.39 -16.90
C LYS A 436 19.65 20.75 -16.89
N ARG A 437 18.98 20.58 -15.74
CA ARG A 437 17.64 21.13 -15.51
C ARG A 437 17.79 22.45 -14.77
N GLN A 438 17.31 23.55 -15.37
CA GLN A 438 17.22 24.89 -14.76
C GLN A 438 18.49 25.34 -13.99
N ASN A 439 19.68 25.01 -14.49
CA ASN A 439 20.99 25.32 -13.87
C ASN A 439 21.30 24.69 -12.50
N VAL A 440 20.50 23.77 -11.94
CA VAL A 440 20.71 23.31 -10.54
C VAL A 440 21.36 21.92 -10.42
N TYR A 441 20.98 20.92 -11.24
CA TYR A 441 21.53 19.56 -11.11
C TYR A 441 21.70 18.84 -12.47
N PRO A 442 22.77 18.04 -12.65
CA PRO A 442 22.88 17.15 -13.78
C PRO A 442 21.84 16.03 -13.67
N TYR A 443 21.16 15.71 -14.77
CA TYR A 443 20.27 14.54 -14.87
C TYR A 443 20.67 13.71 -16.08
N VAL A 444 20.38 12.41 -16.08
CA VAL A 444 20.65 11.56 -17.24
C VAL A 444 19.61 11.87 -18.32
N LEU A 445 20.06 12.48 -19.41
CA LEU A 445 19.21 12.81 -20.56
C LEU A 445 18.89 11.56 -21.38
N THR A 446 19.91 10.75 -21.64
CA THR A 446 19.77 9.54 -22.45
C THR A 446 20.86 8.52 -22.12
N VAL A 447 20.57 7.27 -22.45
CA VAL A 447 21.51 6.15 -22.39
C VAL A 447 21.53 5.47 -23.76
N GLY A 448 22.71 5.08 -24.24
CA GLY A 448 22.80 4.42 -25.54
C GLY A 448 24.20 3.95 -25.94
N MET A 449 24.27 3.36 -27.12
CA MET A 449 25.49 2.74 -27.67
C MET A 449 26.40 3.73 -28.40
N CYS A 450 25.81 4.81 -28.91
CA CYS A 450 26.53 5.86 -29.60
C CYS A 450 26.81 7.00 -28.63
N ARG A 451 27.98 7.63 -28.77
CA ARG A 451 28.27 8.86 -28.04
C ARG A 451 27.23 9.92 -28.45
N PRO A 452 26.44 10.44 -27.50
CA PRO A 452 25.42 11.42 -27.82
C PRO A 452 26.07 12.76 -28.19
N GLU A 453 25.61 13.37 -29.28
CA GLU A 453 26.01 14.68 -29.76
C GLU A 453 24.79 15.61 -29.75
N GLY A 454 24.89 16.78 -29.13
CA GLY A 454 23.79 17.74 -29.06
C GLY A 454 24.09 18.92 -28.13
N ALA A 455 23.45 20.07 -28.37
CA ALA A 455 23.66 21.29 -27.59
C ALA A 455 23.23 21.16 -26.11
N ASP A 456 22.31 20.24 -25.82
CA ASP A 456 21.78 20.00 -24.47
C ASP A 456 22.62 19.01 -23.63
N VAL A 457 23.60 18.33 -24.25
CA VAL A 457 24.49 17.39 -23.59
C VAL A 457 25.67 18.14 -22.98
N GLN A 458 25.78 18.12 -21.65
CA GLN A 458 26.87 18.81 -20.94
C GLN A 458 28.01 17.88 -20.57
N HIS A 459 27.70 16.64 -20.23
CA HIS A 459 28.68 15.65 -19.83
C HIS A 459 28.29 14.29 -20.37
N VAL A 460 29.27 13.47 -20.71
CA VAL A 460 29.06 12.09 -21.19
C VAL A 460 29.96 11.19 -20.37
N LEU A 461 29.37 10.21 -19.71
CA LEU A 461 30.08 9.15 -19.03
C LEU A 461 30.10 7.92 -19.93
N GLU A 462 31.30 7.52 -20.34
CA GLU A 462 31.52 6.24 -21.01
C GLU A 462 31.65 5.13 -19.97
N LEU A 463 30.88 4.06 -20.16
CA LEU A 463 30.85 2.89 -19.31
C LEU A 463 31.33 1.68 -20.10
N SER A 464 32.32 0.98 -19.55
CA SER A 464 32.86 -0.25 -20.12
C SER A 464 32.30 -1.47 -19.39
N ARG A 465 32.33 -2.61 -20.09
CA ARG A 465 31.87 -3.92 -19.57
C ARG A 465 32.62 -4.44 -18.34
N VAL A 466 33.73 -3.80 -17.96
CA VAL A 466 34.58 -4.21 -16.83
C VAL A 466 34.44 -3.24 -15.64
N GLY A 467 33.54 -2.24 -15.72
CA GLY A 467 33.35 -1.23 -14.68
C GLY A 467 32.23 -1.52 -13.68
N ARG A 468 32.32 -0.92 -12.49
CA ARG A 468 31.15 -0.70 -11.60
C ARG A 468 30.50 0.62 -11.97
N SER A 469 29.17 0.66 -12.13
CA SER A 469 28.44 1.92 -12.33
C SER A 469 28.02 2.52 -10.99
N PRO A 470 28.44 3.75 -10.66
CA PRO A 470 27.84 4.52 -9.59
C PRO A 470 26.66 5.34 -10.16
N ALA A 471 25.42 4.92 -9.87
CA ALA A 471 24.26 5.78 -10.06
C ALA A 471 23.91 6.41 -8.71
N THR A 472 24.13 7.71 -8.59
CA THR A 472 23.60 8.53 -7.50
C THR A 472 22.37 9.24 -8.03
N VAL A 473 21.20 8.99 -7.42
CA VAL A 473 19.95 9.71 -7.72
C VAL A 473 19.64 10.67 -6.58
#